data_AF-A0AAD0DEW7-F1
#
_entry.id   AF-A0AAD0DEW7-F1
#
_cell.length_a   1.000
_cell.length_b   1.000
_cell.length_c   1.000
_cell.angle_alpha   90.00
_cell.angle_beta   90.00
_cell.angle_gamma   90.00
#
_symmetry.space_group_name_H-M   'P 1'
#
loop_
_entity.id
_entity.type
_entity.pdbx_description
1 polymer ?
#
loop_
_entity_poly.entity_id
_entity_poly.type
_entity_poly.pdbx_seq_one_letter_code
_entity_poly.pdbx_strand_id
1 'polypeptide(L)'
;MEKINIKDLVKLVCICVSILFIAVVIGYLIVSVIVYFKINVFEFDWREAFSDALRKGIAGGLILAFGIWIKARLQERKKKKRSR
;
A
#
# COMPACT_ATOMS: atom_id res chain seq x y z
N MET A 1 -9.28 1.86 28.18
CA MET A 1 -9.77 2.85 27.22
C MET A 1 -8.76 2.91 26.10
N GLU A 2 -9.16 2.84 24.83
CA GLU A 2 -8.43 3.49 23.74
C GLU A 2 -9.44 3.70 22.61
N LYS A 3 -9.80 4.97 22.38
CA LYS A 3 -10.63 5.35 21.24
C LYS A 3 -9.71 5.23 20.03
N ILE A 4 -9.72 4.10 19.32
CA ILE A 4 -9.00 3.99 18.04
C ILE A 4 -9.57 5.09 17.15
N ASN A 5 -8.78 6.14 16.98
CA ASN A 5 -9.19 7.34 16.28
C ASN A 5 -9.14 6.97 14.81
N ILE A 6 -10.28 7.04 14.10
CA ILE A 6 -10.36 6.67 12.69
C ILE A 6 -9.32 7.46 11.87
N LYS A 7 -8.99 8.68 12.33
CA LYS A 7 -7.90 9.52 11.81
C LYS A 7 -6.53 8.82 11.85
N ASP A 8 -6.23 8.06 12.89
CA ASP A 8 -4.97 7.33 13.05
C ASP A 8 -4.88 6.15 12.07
N LEU A 9 -5.99 5.44 11.88
CA LEU A 9 -6.08 4.34 10.94
C LEU A 9 -5.92 4.84 9.49
N VAL A 10 -6.56 5.96 9.15
CA VAL A 10 -6.40 6.62 7.84
C VAL A 10 -4.96 7.10 7.62
N LYS A 11 -4.33 7.67 8.67
CA LYS A 11 -2.93 8.08 8.62
C LYS A 11 -2.00 6.89 8.36
N LEU A 12 -2.24 5.76 9.03
CA LEU A 12 -1.47 4.54 8.84
C LEU A 12 -1.65 3.96 7.43
N VAL A 13 -2.87 3.98 6.88
CA VAL A 13 -3.15 3.56 5.51
C VAL A 13 -2.43 4.44 4.50
N CYS A 14 -2.50 5.76 4.65
CA CYS A 14 -1.78 6.68 3.78
C CYS A 14 -0.27 6.41 3.82
N ILE A 15 0.31 6.26 5.01
CA ILE A 15 1.74 5.94 5.16
C ILE A 15 2.10 4.62 4.49
N CYS A 16 1.31 3.56 4.68
CA CYS A 16 1.52 2.26 4.03
C CYS A 16 1.47 2.37 2.50
N VAL A 17 0.46 3.06 1.96
CA VAL A 17 0.33 3.26 0.51
C VAL A 17 1.52 4.06 -0.03
N SER A 18 1.95 5.11 0.66
CA SER A 18 3.11 5.91 0.28
C SER A 18 4.41 5.10 0.31
N ILE A 19 4.64 4.28 1.34
CA ILE A 19 5.84 3.44 1.44
C ILE A 19 5.87 2.40 0.31
N LEU A 20 4.75 1.74 0.04
CA LEU A 20 4.65 0.76 -1.06
C LEU A 20 4.88 1.42 -2.42
N PHE A 21 4.31 2.61 -2.63
CA PHE A 21 4.53 3.37 -3.85
C PHE A 21 6.01 3.72 -4.04
N ILE A 22 6.66 4.24 -2.99
CA ILE A 22 8.10 4.58 -3.03
C ILE A 22 8.94 3.33 -3.31
N ALA A 23 8.65 2.19 -2.66
CA ALA A 23 9.39 0.95 -2.87
C ALA A 23 9.30 0.45 -4.32
N VAL A 24 8.13 0.57 -4.95
CA VAL A 24 7.94 0.17 -6.35
C VAL A 24 8.68 1.12 -7.30
N VAL A 25 8.62 2.42 -7.06
CA VAL A 25 9.35 3.43 -7.85
C VAL A 25 10.86 3.21 -7.75
N ILE A 26 11.38 2.94 -6.55
CA ILE A 26 12.80 2.62 -6.34
C ILE A 26 13.18 1.33 -7.07
N GLY A 27 12.35 0.29 -7.00
CA GLY A 27 12.59 -0.97 -7.71
C GLY A 27 12.74 -0.77 -9.23
N TYR A 28 11.85 0.00 -9.84
CA TYR A 28 11.94 0.34 -11.27
C TYR A 28 13.14 1.23 -11.60
N LEU A 29 13.45 2.21 -10.75
CA LEU A 29 14.64 3.04 -10.90
C LEU A 29 15.93 2.21 -10.88
N ILE A 30 16.05 1.26 -9.95
CA ILE A 30 17.23 0.38 -9.85
C ILE A 30 17.35 -0.48 -11.12
N VAL A 31 16.26 -1.10 -11.58
CA VAL A 31 16.27 -1.91 -12.81
C VAL A 31 16.68 -1.07 -14.01
N SER A 32 16.12 0.13 -14.16
CA SER A 32 16.44 1.03 -15.26
C SER A 32 17.90 1.50 -15.22
N VAL A 33 18.44 1.82 -14.03
CA VAL A 33 19.86 2.18 -13.86
C VAL A 33 20.79 1.01 -14.21
N ILE A 34 20.44 -0.22 -13.83
CA ILE A 34 21.22 -1.43 -14.18
C ILE A 34 21.24 -1.65 -15.69
N VAL A 35 20.08 -1.52 -16.35
CA VAL A 35 19.97 -1.66 -17.82
C VAL A 35 20.76 -0.56 -18.53
N TYR A 36 20.68 0.67 -18.04
CA TYR A 36 21.44 1.81 -18.56
C TYR A 36 22.96 1.56 -18.50
N PHE A 37 23.47 1.04 -17.39
CA PHE A 37 24.88 0.71 -17.24
C PHE A 37 25.35 -0.40 -18.19
N LYS A 38 24.45 -1.29 -18.63
CA LYS A 38 24.79 -2.48 -19.41
C LYS A 38 24.63 -2.28 -20.93
N ILE A 39 23.68 -1.44 -21.35
CA ILE A 39 23.29 -1.30 -22.77
C ILE A 39 23.42 0.17 -23.24
N ASN A 40 23.68 1.13 -22.34
CA ASN A 40 23.68 2.58 -22.60
C ASN A 40 22.33 3.14 -23.10
N VAL A 41 21.27 2.32 -23.08
CA VAL A 41 19.92 2.69 -23.47
C VAL A 41 19.07 2.79 -22.20
N PHE A 42 18.49 3.98 -21.98
CA PHE A 42 17.57 4.21 -20.87
C PHE A 42 16.15 3.84 -21.31
N GLU A 43 15.84 2.54 -21.33
CA GLU A 43 14.50 2.06 -21.66
C GLU A 43 13.66 2.05 -20.37
N PHE A 44 13.02 3.19 -20.09
CA PHE A 44 12.09 3.33 -18.97
C PHE A 44 10.67 3.28 -19.50
N ASP A 45 10.09 2.07 -19.53
CA ASP A 45 8.69 1.90 -19.92
C ASP A 45 7.78 2.20 -18.73
N TRP A 46 7.37 3.46 -18.63
CA TRP A 46 6.42 3.94 -17.62
C TRP A 46 5.10 3.17 -17.66
N ARG A 47 4.70 2.62 -18.82
CA ARG A 47 3.40 1.98 -19.01
C ARG A 47 3.40 0.59 -18.40
N GLU A 48 4.48 -0.16 -18.63
CA GLU A 48 4.67 -1.47 -18.03
C GLU A 48 4.90 -1.34 -16.52
N ALA A 49 5.68 -0.34 -16.10
CA ALA A 49 5.90 -0.03 -14.69
C ALA A 49 4.62 0.28 -13.93
N PHE A 50 3.77 1.14 -14.49
CA PHE A 50 2.49 1.48 -13.86
C PHE A 50 1.54 0.28 -13.81
N SER A 51 1.48 -0.52 -14.87
CA SER A 51 0.62 -1.70 -14.96
C SER A 51 1.00 -2.75 -13.90
N ASP A 52 2.30 -3.05 -13.77
CA ASP A 52 2.80 -4.03 -12.82
C ASP A 52 2.68 -3.53 -11.37
N ALA A 53 2.96 -2.24 -11.15
CA ALA A 53 2.74 -1.55 -9.88
C ALA A 53 1.27 -1.56 -9.45
N LEU A 54 0.34 -1.28 -10.36
CA LEU A 54 -1.09 -1.32 -10.10
C LEU A 54 -1.54 -2.74 -9.80
N ARG A 55 -1.09 -3.74 -10.56
CA ARG A 55 -1.50 -5.14 -10.34
C ARG A 55 -1.04 -5.66 -8.98
N LYS A 56 0.23 -5.41 -8.62
CA LYS A 56 0.79 -5.77 -7.30
C LYS A 56 0.18 -4.92 -6.18
N GLY A 57 -0.01 -3.63 -6.44
CA GLY A 57 -0.61 -2.68 -5.50
C GLY A 57 -2.07 -2.98 -5.19
N ILE A 58 -2.87 -3.42 -6.17
CA ILE A 58 -4.26 -3.82 -5.98
C ILE A 58 -4.33 -5.10 -5.13
N ALA A 59 -3.49 -6.09 -5.41
CA ALA A 59 -3.45 -7.33 -4.61
C ALA A 59 -3.08 -7.05 -3.14
N GLY A 60 -2.02 -6.26 -2.90
CA GLY A 60 -1.63 -5.85 -1.54
C GLY A 60 -2.67 -4.93 -0.88
N GLY A 61 -3.26 -4.01 -1.64
CA GLY A 61 -4.27 -3.07 -1.20
C GLY A 61 -5.57 -3.76 -0.78
N LEU A 62 -6.01 -4.79 -1.51
CA LEU A 62 -7.18 -5.60 -1.17
C LEU A 62 -6.99 -6.33 0.17
N ILE A 63 -5.83 -6.94 0.39
CA ILE A 63 -5.51 -7.64 1.64
C ILE A 63 -5.52 -6.66 2.82
N LEU A 64 -4.89 -5.49 2.65
CA LEU A 64 -4.87 -4.44 3.68
C LEU A 64 -6.26 -3.87 3.96
N ALA A 65 -7.03 -3.57 2.91
CA ALA A 65 -8.41 -3.08 3.03
C ALA A 65 -9.29 -4.09 3.76
N PHE A 66 -9.13 -5.38 3.47
CA PHE A 66 -9.86 -6.45 4.13
C PHE A 66 -9.48 -6.59 5.61
N GLY A 67 -8.18 -6.50 5.94
CA GLY A 67 -7.71 -6.50 7.33
C GLY A 67 -8.26 -5.32 8.14
N ILE A 68 -8.32 -4.14 7.54
CA ILE A 68 -8.91 -2.95 8.14
C ILE A 68 -10.41 -3.10 8.35
N TRP A 69 -11.13 -3.64 7.36
CA TRP A 69 -12.56 -3.88 7.45
C TRP A 69 -12.92 -4.84 8.59
N ILE A 70 -12.16 -5.94 8.73
CA ILE A 70 -12.31 -6.87 9.85
C ILE A 70 -12.05 -6.16 11.18
N LYS A 71 -10.96 -5.41 11.29
CA LYS A 71 -10.59 -4.69 12.53
C LYS A 71 -11.69 -3.70 12.93
N ALA A 72 -12.21 -2.93 11.98
CA ALA A 72 -13.31 -2.00 12.20
C ALA A 72 -14.57 -2.72 12.70
N ARG A 73 -14.96 -3.82 12.04
CA ARG A 73 -16.15 -4.60 12.40
C ARG A 73 -16.02 -5.27 13.78
N LEU A 74 -14.82 -5.70 14.17
CA LEU A 74 -14.56 -6.26 15.49
C LEU A 74 -14.68 -5.20 16.59
N GLN A 75 -14.24 -3.97 16.32
CA GLN A 75 -14.37 -2.85 17.24
C GLN A 75 -15.83 -2.43 17.46
N GLU A 76 -16.63 -2.40 16.39
CA GLU A 76 -18.06 -2.10 16.49
C GLU A 76 -18.78 -3.13 17.38
N ARG A 77 -18.48 -4.43 17.21
CA ARG A 77 -19.06 -5.47 18.08
C ARG A 77 -18.63 -5.33 19.54
N LYS A 78 -17.36 -4.99 19.80
CA LYS A 78 -16.87 -4.74 21.19
C LYS A 78 -17.57 -3.53 21.83
N LYS A 79 -17.84 -2.46 21.08
CA LYS A 79 -18.63 -1.32 21.59
C LYS A 79 -20.07 -1.72 21.92
N LYS A 80 -20.73 -2.50 21.06
CA LYS A 80 -22.12 -2.94 21.25
C LYS A 80 -22.30 -3.85 22.47
N LYS A 81 -21.28 -4.65 22.81
CA LYS A 81 -21.28 -5.55 23.97
C LYS A 81 -20.99 -4.84 25.31
N ARG A 82 -20.45 -3.62 25.29
CA ARG A 82 -20.12 -2.83 26.50
C ARG A 82 -21.22 -1.83 26.89
N SER A 83 -22.22 -1.67 26.02
CA SER A 83 -23.38 -0.79 26.22
C SER A 83 -24.63 -1.56 26.71
N ARG A 84 -24.55 -2.88 26.85
CA ARG A 84 -25.45 -3.70 27.66
C ARG A 84 -24.72 -4.09 28.92
#